data_AF-H6RP12-F1
#
_entry.id   AF-H6RP12-F1
#
_cell.length_a   1.000
_cell.length_b   1.000
_cell.length_c   1.000
_cell.angle_alpha   90.00
_cell.angle_beta   90.00
_cell.angle_gamma   90.00
#
_symmetry.space_group_name_H-M   'P 1'
#
loop_
_entity.id
_entity.type
_entity.pdbx_description
1 polymer ?
#
loop_
_entity_poly.entity_id
_entity_poly.type
_entity_poly.pdbx_seq_one_letter_code
_entity_poly.pdbx_strand_id
1 'polypeptide(L)' 'MSEAARQKWEYATIPLLVHNTKAILDSWGVDGWELVTVLPGPAGAEQLVAYLKRPV' A
#
# COMPACT_ATOMS: atom_id res chain seq x y z
N MET A 1 -22.50 6.47 -26.19
CA MET A 1 -21.93 6.66 -24.83
C MET A 1 -20.58 5.96 -24.84
N SER A 2 -19.49 6.70 -24.75
CA SER A 2 -18.14 6.13 -24.69
C SER A 2 -17.99 5.37 -23.38
N GLU A 3 -17.80 4.06 -23.44
CA GLU A 3 -17.38 3.25 -22.30
C GLU A 3 -16.00 3.75 -21.88
N ALA A 4 -15.91 4.52 -20.78
CA ALA A 4 -14.63 4.90 -20.23
C ALA A 4 -13.88 3.59 -19.88
N ALA A 5 -12.71 3.39 -20.47
CA ALA A 5 -11.89 2.21 -20.20
C ALA A 5 -11.72 2.07 -18.67
N ARG A 6 -12.21 0.97 -18.11
CA ARG A 6 -12.22 0.76 -16.67
C ARG A 6 -10.77 0.60 -16.21
N GLN A 7 -10.25 1.55 -15.43
CA GLN A 7 -8.89 1.51 -14.91
C GLN A 7 -8.69 0.23 -14.09
N LYS A 8 -7.69 -0.56 -14.47
CA LYS A 8 -7.30 -1.76 -13.73
C LYS A 8 -6.33 -1.36 -12.62
N TRP A 9 -6.36 -2.09 -11.52
CA TRP A 9 -5.55 -1.82 -10.34
C TRP A 9 -4.85 -3.09 -9.89
N GLU A 10 -3.59 -2.95 -9.49
CA GLU A 10 -2.84 -3.95 -8.76
C GLU A 10 -2.82 -3.57 -7.27
N TYR A 11 -2.84 -4.58 -6.40
CA TYR A 11 -2.86 -4.39 -4.94
C TYR A 11 -1.72 -5.15 -4.29
N ALA A 12 -1.07 -4.53 -3.31
CA ALA A 12 -0.01 -5.13 -2.50
C ALA A 12 -0.28 -4.96 -1.01
N THR A 13 0.26 -5.88 -0.23
CA THR A 13 0.21 -5.86 1.23
C THR A 13 1.63 -6.07 1.75
N ILE A 14 2.13 -5.13 2.56
CA ILE A 14 3.51 -5.16 3.05
C ILE A 14 3.57 -4.97 4.58
N PRO A 15 4.49 -5.66 5.26
CA PRO A 15 4.75 -5.39 6.67
C PRO A 15 5.47 -4.06 6.84
N LEU A 16 5.13 -3.32 7.88
CA LEU A 16 5.80 -2.10 8.30
C LEU A 16 6.57 -2.36 9.60
N LEU A 17 7.84 -1.99 9.59
CA LEU A 17 8.68 -1.96 10.79
C LEU A 17 8.47 -0.61 11.48
N VAL A 18 8.03 -0.59 12.73
CA VAL A 18 7.64 0.63 13.48
C VAL A 18 8.71 1.73 13.46
N HIS A 19 9.99 1.36 13.52
CA HIS A 19 11.10 2.31 13.49
C HIS A 19 11.57 2.71 12.09
N ASN A 20 10.98 2.16 11.03
CA ASN A 20 11.36 2.42 9.64
C ASN A 20 10.17 2.64 8.69
N THR A 21 8.95 2.84 9.23
CA THR A 21 7.71 2.97 8.46
C THR A 21 7.81 3.99 7.33
N LYS A 22 8.35 5.19 7.61
CA LYS A 22 8.49 6.26 6.61
C LYS A 22 9.35 5.81 5.43
N ALA A 23 10.54 5.28 5.71
CA ALA A 23 11.46 4.87 4.64
C ALA A 23 10.87 3.74 3.78
N ILE A 24 10.15 2.80 4.39
CA ILE A 24 9.44 1.76 3.65
C ILE A 24 8.39 2.41 2.74
N LEU A 25 7.47 3.22 3.27
CA LEU A 25 6.40 3.82 2.47
C LEU A 25 6.94 4.73 1.35
N ASP A 26 7.98 5.50 1.61
CA ASP A 26 8.61 6.37 0.61
C ASP A 26 9.18 5.55 -0.56
N SER A 27 9.84 4.42 -0.28
CA SER A 27 10.38 3.54 -1.33
C SER A 27 9.28 3.00 -2.24
N TRP A 28 8.17 2.52 -1.66
CA TRP A 28 7.03 2.03 -2.44
C TRP A 28 6.32 3.16 -3.20
N GLY A 29 6.28 4.36 -2.62
CA GLY A 29 5.75 5.56 -3.28
C GLY A 29 6.55 5.94 -4.53
N VAL A 30 7.88 5.83 -4.48
CA VAL A 30 8.75 6.02 -5.66
C VAL A 30 8.47 4.98 -6.75
N ASP A 31 8.14 3.75 -6.37
CA ASP A 31 7.73 2.68 -7.29
C ASP A 31 6.31 2.84 -7.85
N GLY A 32 5.64 3.96 -7.53
CA GLY A 32 4.31 4.31 -8.05
C GLY A 32 3.16 3.69 -7.28
N TRP A 33 3.40 3.18 -6.07
CA TRP A 33 2.36 2.65 -5.20
C TRP A 33 1.71 3.75 -4.37
N GLU A 34 0.38 3.75 -4.36
CA GLU A 34 -0.45 4.61 -3.53
C GLU A 34 -0.83 3.88 -2.24
N LEU A 35 -0.55 4.49 -1.08
CA LEU A 35 -0.99 3.97 0.21
C LEU A 35 -2.51 4.11 0.34
N VAL A 36 -3.19 2.99 0.63
CA VAL A 36 -4.63 2.95 0.88
C VAL A 36 -4.94 3.06 2.36
N THR A 37 -4.33 2.18 3.17
CA THR A 37 -4.54 2.16 4.62
C THR A 37 -3.41 1.40 5.33
N VAL A 38 -3.28 1.64 6.63
CA VAL A 38 -2.40 0.92 7.53
C VAL A 38 -3.23 0.32 8.66
N LEU A 39 -3.10 -0.98 8.89
CA LEU A 39 -3.84 -1.71 9.92
C LEU A 39 -2.89 -2.48 10.84
N PRO A 40 -3.27 -2.70 12.11
CA PRO A 40 -2.60 -3.67 12.96
C PRO A 40 -2.64 -5.07 12.35
N GLY A 41 -1.51 -5.76 12.36
CA GLY A 41 -1.38 -7.14 11.93
C GLY A 41 -1.92 -8.12 12.98
N PRO A 42 -2.05 -9.40 12.61
CA PRO A 42 -2.67 -10.42 13.47
C PRO A 42 -1.90 -10.68 14.77
N ALA A 43 -0.63 -10.28 14.86
CA ALA A 43 0.22 -10.43 16.02
C ALA A 43 0.20 -9.23 17.00
N GLY A 44 -0.64 -8.21 16.75
CA GLY A 44 -0.85 -7.08 17.65
C GLY A 44 -0.45 -5.72 17.05
N ALA A 45 -0.65 -4.65 17.84
CA ALA A 45 -0.51 -3.25 17.40
C ALA A 45 0.90 -2.85 16.95
N GLU A 46 1.94 -3.59 17.37
CA GLU A 46 3.33 -3.30 17.00
C GLU A 46 3.74 -3.85 15.63
N GLN A 47 2.93 -4.72 15.03
CA GLN A 47 3.18 -5.22 13.68
C GLN A 47 2.18 -4.58 12.73
N LEU A 48 2.54 -3.44 12.15
CA LEU A 48 1.67 -2.74 11.21
C LEU A 48 1.78 -3.35 9.80
N VAL A 49 0.67 -3.33 9.06
CA VAL A 49 0.60 -3.78 7.68
C VAL A 49 0.01 -2.66 6.83
N ALA A 50 0.68 -2.33 5.72
CA ALA A 50 0.20 -1.37 4.75
C ALA A 50 -0.45 -2.06 3.55
N TYR A 51 -1.59 -1.55 3.13
CA TYR A 51 -2.26 -1.90 1.88
C TYR A 51 -2.01 -0.80 0.85
N LEU A 52 -1.52 -1.19 -0.31
CA LEU A 52 -1.20 -0.28 -1.40
C LEU A 52 -1.92 -0.69 -2.69
N LYS A 53 -2.07 0.28 -3.58
CA LYS A 53 -2.61 0.06 -4.93
C LYS A 53 -1.76 0.81 -5.96
N ARG A 54 -1.77 0.35 -7.21
CA ARG A 54 -1.25 1.11 -8.35
C ARG A 54 -2.07 0.85 -9.61
N PRO A 55 -2.17 1.80 -10.55
CA PRO A 55 -2.80 1.56 -11.83
C PRO A 55 -1.97 0.58 -12.68
N VAL A 56 -2.65 -0.27 -13.48
CA VAL A 56 -2.05 -1.14 -14.51
C VAL A 56 -2.67 -0.93 -15.87
#